data_AF-A0A165KYB2-F1
#
_entry.id   AF-A0A165KYB2-F1
#
_cell.length_a   1.000
_cell.length_b   1.000
_cell.length_c   1.000
_cell.angle_alpha   90.00
_cell.angle_beta   90.00
_cell.angle_gamma   90.00
#
_symmetry.space_group_name_H-M   'P 1'
#
loop_
_entity.id
_entity.type
_entity.pdbx_description
1 polymer ?
#
loop_
_entity_poly.entity_id
_entity_poly.type
_entity_poly.pdbx_seq_one_letter_code
_entity_poly.pdbx_strand_id
1 'polypeptide(L)'
;MDSIELSEENPAPPKPAPVRARYAIQTRREAVAHRVRRYRCLGLFLPILILCHGVLAVLVYYYSQAEAYPLPRGVINRNRHGLQAFAAFAYMLGIFVGISDGFLLLKYSPWGAGYGCVVTALFYLLFPAAITGLAFFFILSPLIFTRIRQSIAYKHACADDWVTVLLTGHQYNALDMPNSADFALSTAPPDVLFTFRSQNPDADVFGLVSASVDLGVPTPMIRPELRNITYDFNARTFSAFCLDDSTLPCATGTYDDRSFLTFDVSVNGTRTLSRSLYKEWSKGNVVSIILYHVDAGSGALTERILQTSGGNCPNLKVCLPRDVARLDGVIAAETLVPLGWMLHQQSIWTEGCTRPSTG
;
A
#
# COMPACT_ATOMS: atom_id res chain seq x y z
N MET A 1 26.22 109.84 -26.20
CA MET A 1 25.39 108.92 -25.38
C MET A 1 24.56 108.16 -26.37
N ASP A 2 24.80 106.86 -26.52
CA ASP A 2 23.80 105.91 -27.00
C ASP A 2 24.20 104.53 -26.47
N SER A 3 23.37 104.04 -25.56
CA SER A 3 23.46 102.76 -24.88
C SER A 3 23.02 101.66 -25.84
N ILE A 4 23.91 100.72 -26.15
CA ILE A 4 23.58 99.51 -26.89
C ILE A 4 22.88 98.55 -25.92
N GLU A 5 21.56 98.43 -26.06
CA GLU A 5 20.76 97.35 -25.44
C GLU A 5 21.19 96.00 -26.03
N LEU A 6 21.75 95.14 -25.18
CA LEU A 6 21.92 93.72 -25.49
C LEU A 6 20.55 93.04 -25.35
N SER A 7 19.91 92.80 -26.49
CA SER A 7 18.72 91.97 -26.62
C SER A 7 18.96 90.58 -26.02
N GLU A 8 18.19 90.25 -24.99
CA GLU A 8 18.12 88.95 -24.34
C GLU A 8 17.68 87.89 -25.36
N GLU A 9 18.62 87.07 -25.80
CA GLU A 9 18.39 86.00 -26.78
C GLU A 9 17.57 84.88 -26.12
N ASN A 10 16.27 84.86 -26.44
CA ASN A 10 15.33 83.87 -25.96
C ASN A 10 15.74 82.47 -26.48
N PRO A 11 16.12 81.51 -25.63
CA PRO A 11 16.64 80.22 -26.11
C PRO A 11 15.56 79.47 -26.88
N ALA A 12 15.91 79.07 -28.10
CA ALA A 12 15.02 78.35 -29.01
C ALA A 12 14.37 77.13 -28.32
N PRO A 13 13.07 76.85 -28.58
CA PRO A 13 12.38 75.74 -27.95
C PRO A 13 13.12 74.42 -28.24
N PRO A 14 13.29 73.55 -27.23
CA PRO A 14 14.07 72.34 -27.37
C PRO A 14 13.52 71.48 -28.51
N LYS A 15 14.38 71.18 -29.48
CA LYS A 15 14.02 70.38 -30.67
C LYS A 15 13.36 69.07 -30.22
N PRO A 16 12.20 68.69 -30.78
CA PRO A 16 11.53 67.46 -30.40
C PRO A 16 12.46 66.27 -30.65
N ALA A 17 12.62 65.43 -29.63
CA ALA A 17 13.47 64.24 -29.72
C ALA A 17 13.13 63.44 -30.99
N PRO A 18 14.14 63.01 -31.77
CA PRO A 18 13.92 62.32 -33.04
C PRO A 18 13.05 61.08 -32.80
N VAL A 19 12.07 60.85 -33.66
CA VAL A 19 11.04 59.80 -33.54
C VAL A 19 11.65 58.42 -33.22
N ARG A 20 12.85 58.12 -33.74
CA ARG A 20 13.61 56.89 -33.43
C ARG A 20 14.01 56.74 -31.95
N ALA A 21 14.35 57.83 -31.27
CA ALA A 21 14.69 57.80 -29.84
C ALA A 21 13.45 57.54 -28.97
N ARG A 22 12.28 58.07 -29.36
CA ARG A 22 11.00 57.77 -28.70
C ARG A 22 10.62 56.29 -28.85
N TYR A 23 10.76 55.72 -30.06
CA TYR A 23 10.55 54.29 -30.30
C TYR A 23 11.52 53.39 -29.51
N ALA A 24 12.80 53.76 -29.41
CA ALA A 24 13.80 52.99 -28.64
C ALA A 24 13.53 53.02 -27.12
N ILE A 25 13.07 54.16 -26.59
CA ILE A 25 12.69 54.27 -25.17
C ILE A 25 11.40 53.48 -24.90
N GLN A 26 10.43 53.52 -25.80
CA GLN A 26 9.18 52.79 -25.67
C GLN A 26 9.40 51.27 -25.70
N THR A 27 10.18 50.77 -26.67
CA THR A 27 10.54 49.34 -26.74
C THR A 27 11.36 48.88 -25.54
N ARG A 28 12.26 49.71 -24.99
CA ARG A 28 12.98 49.38 -23.74
C ARG A 28 12.04 49.34 -22.53
N ARG A 29 11.08 50.26 -22.42
CA ARG A 29 10.07 50.26 -21.35
C ARG A 29 9.15 49.05 -21.45
N GLU A 30 8.70 48.70 -22.65
CA GLU A 30 7.89 47.49 -22.90
C GLU A 30 8.67 46.22 -22.57
N ALA A 31 9.95 46.13 -22.97
CA ALA A 31 10.81 45.00 -22.64
C ALA A 31 11.05 44.85 -21.12
N VAL A 32 11.26 45.96 -20.40
CA VAL A 32 11.37 45.97 -18.94
C VAL A 32 10.05 45.60 -18.28
N ALA A 33 8.92 46.15 -18.73
CA ALA A 33 7.59 45.82 -18.21
C ALA A 33 7.25 44.33 -18.42
N HIS A 34 7.55 43.77 -19.59
CA HIS A 34 7.42 42.33 -19.85
C HIS A 34 8.32 41.49 -18.94
N ARG A 35 9.56 41.92 -18.70
CA ARG A 35 10.49 41.24 -17.80
C ARG A 35 9.99 41.26 -16.36
N VAL A 36 9.55 42.41 -15.85
CA VAL A 36 8.98 42.54 -14.49
C VAL A 36 7.70 41.71 -14.34
N ARG A 37 6.80 41.72 -15.34
CA ARG A 37 5.58 40.88 -15.32
C ARG A 37 5.90 39.38 -15.28
N ARG A 38 6.88 38.93 -16.06
CA ARG A 38 7.33 37.52 -16.03
C ARG A 38 7.86 37.10 -14.66
N TYR A 39 8.68 37.93 -14.01
CA TYR A 39 9.21 37.63 -12.68
C TYR A 39 8.13 37.69 -11.59
N ARG A 40 7.13 38.57 -11.71
CA ARG A 40 5.98 38.59 -10.78
C ARG A 40 5.12 37.34 -10.90
N CYS A 41 4.79 36.90 -12.11
CA CYS A 41 4.05 35.65 -12.30
C CYS A 41 4.83 34.43 -11.81
N LEU A 42 6.15 34.39 -12.06
CA LEU A 42 7.02 33.33 -11.55
C LEU A 42 7.08 33.35 -10.00
N GLY A 43 7.19 34.53 -9.40
CA GLY A 43 7.23 34.70 -7.95
C GLY A 43 5.95 34.29 -7.23
N LEU A 44 4.79 34.32 -7.91
CA LEU A 44 3.53 33.77 -7.39
C LEU A 44 3.37 32.27 -7.69
N PHE A 45 3.83 31.82 -8.86
CA PHE A 45 3.73 30.43 -9.27
C PHE A 45 4.63 29.49 -8.46
N LEU A 46 5.86 29.90 -8.16
CA LEU A 46 6.82 29.07 -7.43
C LEU A 46 6.33 28.66 -6.02
N PRO A 47 5.79 29.57 -5.17
CA PRO A 47 5.20 29.17 -3.89
C PRO A 47 4.04 28.18 -4.03
N ILE A 48 3.17 28.37 -5.02
CA ILE A 48 2.04 27.46 -5.29
C ILE A 48 2.58 26.08 -5.70
N LEU A 49 3.57 26.04 -6.58
CA LEU A 49 4.18 24.79 -7.02
C LEU A 49 4.88 24.06 -5.87
N ILE A 50 5.61 24.77 -4.99
CA ILE A 50 6.21 24.20 -3.78
C ILE A 50 5.13 23.64 -2.85
N LEU A 51 4.01 24.34 -2.69
CA LEU A 51 2.87 23.83 -1.92
C LEU A 51 2.30 22.56 -2.56
N CYS A 52 2.15 22.51 -3.89
CA CYS A 52 1.71 21.32 -4.61
C CYS A 52 2.67 20.14 -4.40
N HIS A 53 3.98 20.37 -4.42
CA HIS A 53 5.00 19.36 -4.07
C HIS A 53 4.81 18.82 -2.65
N GLY A 54 4.64 19.72 -1.67
CA GLY A 54 4.40 19.33 -0.28
C GLY A 54 3.12 18.50 -0.13
N VAL A 55 2.02 18.93 -0.77
CA VAL A 55 0.75 18.20 -0.77
C VAL A 55 0.90 16.85 -1.45
N LEU A 56 1.57 16.77 -2.60
CA LEU A 56 1.83 15.51 -3.31
C LEU A 56 2.62 14.53 -2.45
N ALA A 57 3.71 14.99 -1.82
CA ALA A 57 4.52 14.15 -0.95
C ALA A 57 3.71 13.59 0.22
N VAL A 58 2.89 14.44 0.86
CA VAL A 58 2.00 14.04 1.96
C VAL A 58 0.96 13.01 1.49
N LEU A 59 0.31 13.24 0.35
CA LEU A 59 -0.67 12.31 -0.21
C LEU A 59 -0.06 10.96 -0.55
N VAL A 60 1.07 10.95 -1.26
CA VAL A 60 1.79 9.73 -1.63
C VAL A 60 2.24 8.97 -0.38
N TYR A 61 2.75 9.67 0.64
CA TYR A 61 3.12 9.07 1.92
C TYR A 61 1.93 8.37 2.58
N TYR A 62 0.81 9.07 2.80
CA TYR A 62 -0.33 8.48 3.48
C TYR A 62 -1.04 7.40 2.66
N TYR A 63 -1.11 7.57 1.33
CA TYR A 63 -1.66 6.58 0.42
C TYR A 63 -0.84 5.29 0.44
N SER A 64 0.48 5.38 0.22
CA SER A 64 1.37 4.22 0.24
C SER A 64 1.39 3.53 1.60
N GLN A 65 1.31 4.29 2.69
CA GLN A 65 1.17 3.75 4.05
C GLN A 65 -0.16 2.98 4.21
N ALA A 66 -1.28 3.52 3.73
CA ALA A 66 -2.60 2.88 3.85
C ALA A 66 -2.77 1.64 2.96
N GLU A 67 -1.96 1.50 1.91
CA GLU A 67 -1.86 0.29 1.10
C GLU A 67 -0.90 -0.74 1.69
N ALA A 68 0.22 -0.31 2.26
CA ALA A 68 1.19 -1.18 2.89
C ALA A 68 0.69 -1.76 4.23
N TYR A 69 -0.05 -0.96 4.99
CA TYR A 69 -0.69 -1.33 6.26
C TYR A 69 -2.20 -1.15 6.13
N PRO A 70 -2.92 -2.12 5.53
CA PRO A 70 -4.37 -2.01 5.35
C PRO A 70 -5.14 -2.06 6.68
N LEU A 71 -4.47 -2.48 7.76
CA LEU A 71 -5.05 -2.72 9.07
C LEU A 71 -4.18 -2.08 10.18
N PRO A 72 -4.80 -1.45 11.20
CA PRO A 72 -6.21 -1.11 11.29
C PRO A 72 -6.62 -0.09 10.20
N ARG A 73 -7.87 -0.16 9.75
CA ARG A 73 -8.40 0.76 8.74
C ARG A 73 -8.50 2.17 9.31
N GLY A 74 -7.73 3.09 8.73
CA GLY A 74 -7.84 4.54 8.94
C GLY A 74 -8.84 5.20 7.99
N VAL A 75 -8.90 6.53 8.00
CA VAL A 75 -9.85 7.31 7.19
C VAL A 75 -9.68 7.06 5.69
N ILE A 76 -8.44 6.88 5.23
CA ILE A 76 -8.08 6.74 3.81
C ILE A 76 -8.49 5.37 3.26
N ASN A 77 -8.29 4.30 4.03
CA ASN A 77 -8.57 2.92 3.62
C ASN A 77 -9.80 2.33 4.34
N ARG A 78 -10.67 3.18 4.89
CA ARG A 78 -11.91 2.76 5.56
C ARG A 78 -12.78 1.91 4.63
N ASN A 79 -12.90 2.35 3.38
CA ASN A 79 -13.57 1.68 2.28
C ASN A 79 -12.70 1.70 1.01
N ARG A 80 -13.08 0.89 0.01
CA ARG A 80 -12.38 0.83 -1.28
C ARG A 80 -12.42 2.16 -2.04
N HIS A 81 -13.56 2.85 -2.01
CA HIS A 81 -13.75 4.11 -2.74
C HIS A 81 -12.87 5.24 -2.22
N GLY A 82 -12.67 5.34 -0.90
CA GLY A 82 -11.76 6.31 -0.28
C GLY A 82 -10.34 6.12 -0.78
N LEU A 83 -9.85 4.87 -0.76
CA LEU A 83 -8.52 4.57 -1.26
C LEU A 83 -8.35 4.94 -2.75
N GLN A 84 -9.35 4.63 -3.58
CA GLN A 84 -9.35 4.97 -5.01
C GLN A 84 -9.38 6.49 -5.25
N ALA A 85 -10.18 7.23 -4.51
CA ALA A 85 -10.25 8.69 -4.61
C ALA A 85 -8.91 9.34 -4.24
N PHE A 86 -8.28 8.89 -3.15
CA PHE A 86 -6.95 9.35 -2.74
C PHE A 86 -5.88 9.04 -3.80
N ALA A 87 -5.90 7.83 -4.37
CA ALA A 87 -5.01 7.44 -5.45
C ALA A 87 -5.18 8.37 -6.66
N ALA A 88 -6.42 8.55 -7.14
CA ALA A 88 -6.72 9.39 -8.29
C ALA A 88 -6.26 10.85 -8.08
N PHE A 89 -6.49 11.39 -6.89
CA PHE A 89 -6.04 12.75 -6.55
C PHE A 89 -4.50 12.87 -6.56
N ALA A 90 -3.79 11.88 -6.00
CA ALA A 90 -2.33 11.85 -6.02
C ALA A 90 -1.77 11.78 -7.46
N TYR A 91 -2.37 10.97 -8.34
CA TYR A 91 -1.97 10.91 -9.75
C TYR A 91 -2.22 12.23 -10.49
N MET A 92 -3.40 12.83 -10.32
CA MET A 92 -3.72 14.11 -10.96
C MET A 92 -2.77 15.23 -10.52
N LEU A 93 -2.44 15.28 -9.22
CA LEU A 93 -1.48 16.24 -8.70
C LEU A 93 -0.05 15.93 -9.17
N GLY A 94 0.32 14.65 -9.26
CA GLY A 94 1.61 14.21 -9.81
C GLY A 94 1.79 14.61 -11.27
N ILE A 95 0.73 14.50 -12.09
CA ILE A 95 0.71 15.00 -13.48
C ILE A 95 0.92 16.50 -13.51
N PHE A 96 0.17 17.25 -12.72
CA PHE A 96 0.31 18.71 -12.67
C PHE A 96 1.72 19.16 -12.27
N VAL A 97 2.26 18.56 -11.21
CA VAL A 97 3.62 18.85 -10.70
C VAL A 97 4.67 18.46 -11.73
N GLY A 98 4.62 17.25 -12.27
CA GLY A 98 5.58 16.76 -13.25
C GLY A 98 5.63 17.59 -14.53
N ILE A 99 4.47 17.98 -15.08
CA ILE A 99 4.40 18.86 -16.25
C ILE A 99 4.92 20.26 -15.92
N SER A 100 4.57 20.79 -14.74
CA SER A 100 5.01 22.13 -14.30
C SER A 100 6.53 22.20 -14.13
N ASP A 101 7.12 21.20 -13.48
CA ASP A 101 8.58 21.10 -13.29
C ASP A 101 9.29 20.93 -14.64
N GLY A 102 8.78 20.08 -15.52
CA GLY A 102 9.31 19.91 -16.87
C GLY A 102 9.28 21.21 -17.68
N PHE A 103 8.19 21.98 -17.57
CA PHE A 103 8.08 23.29 -18.22
C PHE A 103 9.03 24.33 -17.62
N LEU A 104 9.19 24.37 -16.29
CA LEU A 104 10.16 25.26 -15.64
C LEU A 104 11.59 24.93 -16.06
N LEU A 105 11.94 23.64 -16.10
CA LEU A 105 13.26 23.19 -16.54
C LEU A 105 13.52 23.63 -17.99
N LEU A 106 12.56 23.42 -18.89
CA LEU A 106 12.64 23.84 -20.30
C LEU A 106 12.82 25.36 -20.44
N LYS A 107 12.00 26.13 -19.72
CA LYS A 107 11.94 27.59 -19.85
C LYS A 107 13.13 28.33 -19.24
N TYR A 108 13.70 27.79 -18.17
CA TYR A 108 14.80 28.40 -17.42
C TYR A 108 16.13 27.66 -17.61
N SER A 109 16.19 26.72 -18.55
CA SER A 109 17.45 26.09 -18.97
C SER A 109 18.46 27.19 -19.38
N PRO A 110 19.64 27.27 -18.74
CA PRO A 110 20.59 28.35 -18.99
C PRO A 110 21.32 28.25 -20.34
N TRP A 111 21.01 27.26 -21.19
CA TRP A 111 21.92 26.81 -22.24
C TRP A 111 21.34 27.05 -23.63
N GLY A 112 21.86 28.10 -24.27
CA GLY A 112 21.53 28.51 -25.64
C GLY A 112 22.50 29.52 -26.26
N ALA A 113 23.62 29.85 -25.60
CA ALA A 113 24.63 30.73 -26.16
C ALA A 113 26.04 30.33 -25.68
N GLY A 114 26.90 29.87 -26.60
CA GLY A 114 28.35 29.79 -26.37
C GLY A 114 29.01 28.41 -26.32
N TYR A 115 28.27 27.30 -26.46
CA TYR A 115 28.83 25.95 -26.44
C TYR A 115 29.03 25.36 -27.85
N GLY A 116 30.06 24.53 -28.03
CA GLY A 116 30.35 23.87 -29.31
C GLY A 116 29.25 22.90 -29.77
N CYS A 117 29.17 22.64 -31.08
CA CYS A 117 28.07 21.89 -31.71
C CYS A 117 27.79 20.52 -31.08
N VAL A 118 28.83 19.79 -30.65
CA VAL A 118 28.71 18.45 -30.05
C VAL A 118 28.02 18.49 -28.69
N VAL A 119 28.39 19.45 -27.84
CA VAL A 119 27.80 19.61 -26.50
C VAL A 119 26.34 20.04 -26.62
N THR A 120 26.06 20.96 -27.55
CA THR A 120 24.71 21.41 -27.86
C THR A 120 23.83 20.27 -28.37
N ALA A 121 24.36 19.41 -29.27
CA ALA A 121 23.63 18.25 -29.79
C ALA A 121 23.35 17.19 -28.70
N LEU A 122 24.35 16.84 -27.88
CA LEU A 122 24.18 15.91 -26.75
C LEU A 122 23.16 16.45 -25.74
N PHE A 123 23.18 17.76 -25.48
CA PHE A 123 22.21 18.40 -24.61
C PHE A 123 20.79 18.28 -25.17
N TYR A 124 20.55 18.64 -26.43
CA TYR A 124 19.22 18.51 -27.05
C TYR A 124 18.73 17.06 -27.12
N LEU A 125 19.62 16.07 -27.09
CA LEU A 125 19.26 14.66 -27.03
C LEU A 125 18.92 14.20 -25.60
N LEU A 126 19.72 14.58 -24.60
CA LEU A 126 19.56 14.12 -23.21
C LEU A 126 18.55 14.95 -22.41
N PHE A 127 18.37 16.22 -22.75
CA PHE A 127 17.53 17.15 -22.00
C PHE A 127 16.03 16.83 -22.08
N PRO A 128 15.46 16.48 -23.25
CA PRO A 128 14.09 15.97 -23.31
C PRO A 128 13.92 14.70 -22.48
N ALA A 129 14.92 13.79 -22.49
CA ALA A 129 14.89 12.58 -21.68
C ALA A 129 14.89 12.90 -20.17
N ALA A 130 15.67 13.89 -19.72
CA ALA A 130 15.67 14.35 -18.34
C ALA A 130 14.34 14.99 -17.92
N ILE A 131 13.74 15.85 -18.76
CA ILE A 131 12.41 16.43 -18.54
C ILE A 131 11.36 15.34 -18.43
N THR A 132 11.41 14.40 -19.37
CA THR A 132 10.45 13.29 -19.47
C THR A 132 10.58 12.39 -18.25
N GLY A 133 11.81 12.04 -17.85
CA GLY A 133 12.09 11.27 -16.64
C GLY A 133 11.60 11.95 -15.37
N LEU A 134 11.81 13.26 -15.22
CA LEU A 134 11.32 14.02 -14.07
C LEU A 134 9.79 14.06 -14.02
N ALA A 135 9.14 14.33 -15.15
CA ALA A 135 7.68 14.34 -15.24
C ALA A 135 7.10 12.96 -14.92
N PHE A 136 7.64 11.90 -15.53
CA PHE A 136 7.22 10.53 -15.25
C PHE A 136 7.48 10.11 -13.81
N PHE A 137 8.56 10.55 -13.19
CA PHE A 137 8.83 10.26 -11.78
C PHE A 137 7.69 10.76 -10.88
N PHE A 138 7.25 12.01 -11.04
CA PHE A 138 6.14 12.54 -10.23
C PHE A 138 4.80 11.90 -10.58
N ILE A 139 4.54 11.65 -11.85
CA ILE A 139 3.31 10.94 -12.31
C ILE A 139 3.23 9.54 -11.71
N LEU A 140 4.34 8.79 -11.72
CA LEU A 140 4.40 7.41 -11.24
C LEU A 140 4.74 7.32 -9.75
N SER A 141 4.99 8.44 -9.07
CA SER A 141 5.37 8.45 -7.66
C SER A 141 4.38 7.67 -6.77
N PRO A 142 3.04 7.76 -6.92
CA PRO A 142 2.14 6.96 -6.09
C PRO A 142 2.40 5.45 -6.24
N LEU A 143 2.60 4.98 -7.48
CA LEU A 143 2.88 3.57 -7.77
C LEU A 143 4.23 3.12 -7.20
N ILE A 144 5.29 3.89 -7.47
CA ILE A 144 6.66 3.57 -7.06
C ILE A 144 6.73 3.46 -5.53
N PHE A 145 6.24 4.47 -4.82
CA PHE A 145 6.30 4.51 -3.36
C PHE A 145 5.37 3.47 -2.72
N THR A 146 4.19 3.21 -3.29
CA THR A 146 3.34 2.08 -2.85
C THR A 146 4.10 0.76 -2.93
N ARG A 147 4.73 0.43 -4.06
CA ARG A 147 5.42 -0.86 -4.25
C ARG A 147 6.58 -1.02 -3.27
N ILE A 148 7.38 0.02 -3.08
CA ILE A 148 8.48 0.03 -2.11
C ILE A 148 7.94 -0.20 -0.70
N ARG A 149 6.90 0.55 -0.30
CA ARG A 149 6.29 0.45 1.03
C ARG A 149 5.66 -0.91 1.28
N GLN A 150 4.92 -1.46 0.31
CA GLN A 150 4.33 -2.79 0.41
C GLN A 150 5.40 -3.87 0.57
N SER A 151 6.50 -3.81 -0.18
CA SER A 151 7.60 -4.76 -0.04
C SER A 151 8.24 -4.72 1.35
N ILE A 152 8.53 -3.51 1.86
CA ILE A 152 9.08 -3.32 3.21
C ILE A 152 8.09 -3.81 4.27
N ALA A 153 6.83 -3.39 4.19
CA ALA A 153 5.79 -3.77 5.15
C ALA A 153 5.55 -5.28 5.14
N TYR A 154 5.53 -5.93 3.98
CA TYR A 154 5.39 -7.37 3.89
C TYR A 154 6.60 -8.11 4.48
N LYS A 155 7.82 -7.63 4.22
CA LYS A 155 9.05 -8.22 4.78
C LYS A 155 9.05 -8.19 6.31
N HIS A 156 8.64 -7.07 6.89
CA HIS A 156 8.62 -6.85 8.35
C HIS A 156 7.26 -7.16 9.01
N ALA A 157 6.29 -7.67 8.25
CA ALA A 157 5.02 -8.09 8.81
C ALA A 157 5.23 -9.21 9.84
N CYS A 158 4.48 -9.13 10.94
CA CYS A 158 4.48 -10.09 12.04
C CYS A 158 5.79 -10.12 12.87
N ALA A 159 6.72 -9.18 12.69
CA ALA A 159 8.00 -9.19 13.41
C ALA A 159 7.86 -9.15 14.95
N ASP A 160 6.81 -8.49 15.44
CA ASP A 160 6.51 -8.35 16.88
C ASP A 160 5.52 -9.42 17.39
N ASP A 161 5.05 -10.31 16.52
CA ASP A 161 4.10 -11.38 16.85
C ASP A 161 4.81 -12.69 17.19
N TRP A 162 4.11 -13.64 17.80
CA TRP A 162 4.71 -14.91 18.24
C TRP A 162 4.96 -15.87 17.07
N VAL A 163 3.92 -16.10 16.27
CA VAL A 163 3.94 -17.02 15.14
C VAL A 163 3.50 -16.27 13.88
N THR A 164 4.21 -16.53 12.79
CA THR A 164 3.82 -16.11 11.45
C THR A 164 3.29 -17.34 10.71
N VAL A 165 2.10 -17.21 10.14
CA VAL A 165 1.50 -18.21 9.26
C VAL A 165 1.55 -17.71 7.82
N LEU A 166 2.18 -18.47 6.94
CA LEU A 166 2.19 -18.19 5.51
C LEU A 166 1.11 -19.01 4.82
N LEU A 167 0.06 -18.35 4.38
CA LEU A 167 -1.01 -18.94 3.56
C LEU A 167 -0.60 -18.85 2.08
N THR A 168 -0.47 -20.00 1.44
CA THR A 168 -0.13 -20.13 0.02
C THR A 168 -1.31 -20.75 -0.70
N GLY A 169 -1.97 -19.96 -1.56
CA GLY A 169 -2.99 -20.47 -2.46
C GLY A 169 -2.37 -21.16 -3.67
N HIS A 170 -3.10 -22.10 -4.27
CA HIS A 170 -2.72 -22.68 -5.55
C HIS A 170 -2.78 -21.63 -6.66
N GLN A 171 -1.90 -21.77 -7.65
CA GLN A 171 -1.79 -20.84 -8.76
C GLN A 171 -2.67 -21.30 -9.93
N TYR A 172 -3.06 -20.37 -10.79
CA TYR A 172 -3.89 -20.63 -11.97
C TYR A 172 -3.32 -21.74 -12.88
N ASN A 173 -1.99 -21.83 -12.99
CA ASN A 173 -1.27 -22.82 -13.79
C ASN A 173 -0.89 -24.09 -13.01
N ALA A 174 -1.30 -24.21 -11.75
CA ALA A 174 -0.93 -25.31 -10.85
C ALA A 174 -2.11 -25.61 -9.88
N LEU A 175 -3.30 -25.83 -10.44
CA LEU A 175 -4.54 -26.11 -9.68
C LEU A 175 -4.50 -27.45 -8.93
N ASP A 176 -3.60 -28.35 -9.32
CA ASP A 176 -3.35 -29.64 -8.68
C ASP A 176 -2.52 -29.53 -7.39
N MET A 177 -1.84 -28.40 -7.18
CA MET A 177 -1.07 -28.16 -5.97
C MET A 177 -2.00 -27.84 -4.80
N PRO A 178 -1.83 -28.48 -3.62
CA PRO A 178 -2.66 -28.18 -2.46
C PRO A 178 -2.35 -26.79 -1.91
N ASN A 179 -3.36 -26.10 -1.39
CA ASN A 179 -3.13 -24.88 -0.61
C ASN A 179 -2.42 -25.24 0.70
N SER A 180 -1.49 -24.41 1.16
CA SER A 180 -0.75 -24.63 2.41
C SER A 180 -0.88 -23.48 3.39
N ALA A 181 -0.83 -23.82 4.68
CA ALA A 181 -0.60 -22.90 5.77
C ALA A 181 0.65 -23.36 6.52
N ASP A 182 1.74 -22.63 6.34
CA ASP A 182 3.04 -22.95 6.94
C ASP A 182 3.24 -22.08 8.19
N PHE A 183 3.46 -22.72 9.34
CA PHE A 183 3.61 -22.07 10.63
C PHE A 183 5.08 -21.95 10.98
N ALA A 184 5.55 -20.75 11.29
CA ALA A 184 6.93 -20.49 11.69
C ALA A 184 6.98 -19.49 12.85
N LEU A 185 8.03 -19.54 13.66
CA LEU A 185 8.31 -18.48 14.62
C LEU A 185 8.56 -17.17 13.87
N SER A 186 7.97 -16.05 14.33
CA SER A 186 8.19 -14.76 13.66
C SER A 186 9.66 -14.31 13.70
N THR A 187 10.42 -14.74 14.70
CA THR A 187 11.87 -14.49 14.81
C THR A 187 12.71 -15.36 13.89
N ALA A 188 12.16 -16.48 13.39
CA ALA A 188 12.82 -17.40 12.47
C ALA A 188 11.85 -17.88 11.36
N PRO A 189 11.37 -16.99 10.47
CA PRO A 189 10.38 -17.34 9.44
C PRO A 189 10.77 -18.47 8.46
N PRO A 190 12.06 -18.70 8.11
CA PRO A 190 12.44 -19.81 7.23
C PRO A 190 12.23 -21.19 7.85
N ASP A 191 12.18 -21.30 9.17
CA ASP A 191 12.14 -22.57 9.90
C ASP A 191 10.67 -22.95 10.17
N VAL A 192 10.07 -23.67 9.22
CA VAL A 192 8.69 -24.14 9.32
C VAL A 192 8.57 -25.17 10.45
N LEU A 193 7.72 -24.87 11.42
CA LEU A 193 7.42 -25.72 12.58
C LEU A 193 6.47 -26.85 12.20
N PHE A 194 5.41 -26.52 11.46
CA PHE A 194 4.43 -27.48 10.94
C PHE A 194 3.62 -26.85 9.80
N THR A 195 2.98 -27.72 9.00
CA THR A 195 2.20 -27.32 7.83
C THR A 195 0.84 -27.98 7.84
N PHE A 196 -0.19 -27.17 7.62
CA PHE A 196 -1.51 -27.66 7.23
C PHE A 196 -1.69 -27.53 5.72
N ARG A 197 -2.43 -28.47 5.13
CA ARG A 197 -2.82 -28.41 3.72
C ARG A 197 -4.31 -28.60 3.55
N SER A 198 -4.89 -27.90 2.57
CA SER A 198 -6.18 -28.33 2.02
C SER A 198 -5.94 -29.54 1.13
N GLN A 199 -6.63 -30.65 1.36
CA GLN A 199 -6.48 -31.83 0.50
C GLN A 199 -7.16 -31.56 -0.85
N ASN A 200 -6.58 -32.00 -1.96
CA ASN A 200 -7.27 -32.04 -3.26
C ASN A 200 -7.66 -33.52 -3.49
N PRO A 201 -8.94 -33.86 -3.74
CA PRO A 201 -10.08 -32.98 -4.09
C PRO A 201 -10.85 -32.37 -2.92
N ASP A 202 -10.57 -32.76 -1.68
CA ASP A 202 -11.31 -32.30 -0.49
C ASP A 202 -10.88 -30.89 -0.04
N ALA A 203 -11.16 -29.87 -0.86
CA ALA A 203 -10.84 -28.47 -0.58
C ALA A 203 -11.44 -27.97 0.75
N ASP A 204 -12.41 -28.71 1.26
CA ASP A 204 -13.13 -28.50 2.50
C ASP A 204 -12.40 -29.06 3.73
N VAL A 205 -11.33 -29.84 3.55
CA VAL A 205 -10.54 -30.44 4.63
C VAL A 205 -9.19 -29.77 4.75
N PHE A 206 -8.96 -29.10 5.87
CA PHE A 206 -7.70 -28.48 6.27
C PHE A 206 -7.01 -29.36 7.32
N GLY A 207 -5.97 -30.08 6.93
CA GLY A 207 -5.33 -31.10 7.78
C GLY A 207 -3.83 -30.87 7.97
N LEU A 208 -3.32 -31.26 9.14
CA LEU A 208 -1.90 -31.30 9.46
C LEU A 208 -1.19 -32.38 8.62
N VAL A 209 -0.14 -32.00 7.89
CA VAL A 209 0.60 -32.90 6.99
C VAL A 209 2.03 -33.15 7.45
N SER A 210 2.69 -32.13 8.01
CA SER A 210 4.03 -32.27 8.57
C SER A 210 4.10 -31.53 9.89
N ALA A 211 4.53 -32.22 10.95
CA ALA A 211 4.90 -31.60 12.21
C ALA A 211 6.38 -31.86 12.45
N SER A 212 7.13 -30.86 12.90
CA SER A 212 8.54 -31.00 13.30
C SER A 212 8.79 -32.06 14.38
N VAL A 213 7.74 -32.64 14.95
CA VAL A 213 7.77 -33.85 15.80
C VAL A 213 8.48 -35.03 15.11
N ASP A 214 8.45 -35.13 13.78
CA ASP A 214 9.14 -36.20 13.04
C ASP A 214 10.67 -36.02 12.93
N LEU A 215 11.23 -34.89 13.39
CA LEU A 215 12.66 -34.55 13.28
C LEU A 215 13.48 -34.84 14.55
N GLY A 216 12.89 -35.45 15.58
CA GLY A 216 13.64 -35.95 16.76
C GLY A 216 14.31 -34.87 17.63
N VAL A 217 13.86 -33.61 17.54
CA VAL A 217 14.41 -32.50 18.35
C VAL A 217 13.64 -32.36 19.67
N PRO A 218 14.30 -32.44 20.84
CA PRO A 218 13.63 -32.28 22.13
C PRO A 218 13.65 -30.81 22.58
N THR A 219 12.49 -30.14 22.70
CA THR A 219 12.18 -28.95 23.55
C THR A 219 10.72 -28.48 23.33
N PRO A 220 10.08 -27.65 24.20
CA PRO A 220 8.61 -27.59 24.33
C PRO A 220 7.97 -27.01 23.07
N MET A 221 7.46 -27.91 22.23
CA MET A 221 7.23 -27.68 20.81
C MET A 221 5.92 -26.93 20.61
N ILE A 222 5.97 -25.77 19.96
CA ILE A 222 4.75 -25.10 19.50
C ILE A 222 3.99 -26.09 18.63
N ARG A 223 2.75 -26.39 19.00
CA ARG A 223 1.96 -27.44 18.35
C ARG A 223 0.51 -26.99 18.14
N PRO A 224 -0.17 -27.49 17.10
CA PRO A 224 -1.59 -27.21 16.93
C PRO A 224 -2.44 -28.03 17.91
N GLU A 225 -3.57 -27.47 18.36
CA GLU A 225 -4.58 -28.23 19.12
C GLU A 225 -5.39 -29.19 18.24
N LEU A 226 -5.59 -28.81 16.97
CA LEU A 226 -6.39 -29.57 16.00
C LEU A 226 -5.49 -30.33 15.03
N ARG A 227 -5.93 -31.52 14.63
CA ARG A 227 -5.28 -32.34 13.58
C ARG A 227 -5.84 -32.04 12.20
N ASN A 228 -7.15 -31.93 12.09
CA ASN A 228 -7.85 -31.63 10.85
C ASN A 228 -9.14 -30.87 11.13
N ILE A 229 -9.59 -30.10 10.14
CA ILE A 229 -10.79 -29.29 10.19
C ILE A 229 -11.52 -29.50 8.87
N THR A 230 -12.75 -29.98 8.93
CA THR A 230 -13.63 -30.15 7.79
C THR A 230 -14.70 -29.06 7.83
N TYR A 231 -14.76 -28.25 6.79
CA TYR A 231 -15.75 -27.18 6.64
C TYR A 231 -16.93 -27.66 5.79
N ASP A 232 -18.12 -27.18 6.13
CA ASP A 232 -19.25 -27.15 5.20
C ASP A 232 -19.48 -25.68 4.84
N PHE A 233 -19.01 -25.28 3.66
CA PHE A 233 -19.11 -23.87 3.26
C PHE A 233 -20.55 -23.41 2.98
N ASN A 234 -21.46 -24.33 2.70
CA ASN A 234 -22.86 -24.04 2.43
C ASN A 234 -23.64 -23.85 3.73
N ALA A 235 -23.48 -24.78 4.69
CA ALA A 235 -24.11 -24.70 6.01
C ALA A 235 -23.38 -23.73 6.95
N ARG A 236 -22.15 -23.33 6.61
CA ARG A 236 -21.24 -22.47 7.39
C ARG A 236 -20.92 -23.05 8.75
N THR A 237 -20.67 -24.35 8.74
CA THR A 237 -20.30 -25.11 9.91
C THR A 237 -18.92 -25.71 9.71
N PHE A 238 -18.33 -26.18 10.79
CA PHE A 238 -17.12 -26.98 10.73
C PHE A 238 -17.14 -28.05 11.81
N SER A 239 -16.36 -29.09 11.57
CA SER A 239 -16.05 -30.13 12.53
C SER A 239 -14.56 -30.43 12.47
N ALA A 240 -13.94 -30.69 13.62
CA ALA A 240 -12.49 -30.87 13.71
C ALA A 240 -12.14 -31.95 14.73
N PHE A 241 -11.06 -32.67 14.45
CA PHE A 241 -10.49 -33.64 15.38
C PHE A 241 -9.27 -33.04 16.07
N CYS A 242 -9.09 -33.42 17.33
CA CYS A 242 -7.97 -32.94 18.14
C CYS A 242 -6.71 -33.71 17.75
N LEU A 243 -5.55 -33.12 18.05
CA LEU A 243 -4.28 -33.81 17.85
C LEU A 243 -4.19 -35.08 18.72
N ASP A 244 -4.72 -35.01 19.95
CA ASP A 244 -4.61 -36.07 20.95
C ASP A 244 -5.77 -37.11 20.91
N ASP A 245 -6.88 -36.82 20.22
CA ASP A 245 -8.01 -37.75 20.03
C ASP A 245 -8.58 -37.64 18.61
N SER A 246 -8.44 -38.72 17.84
CA SER A 246 -8.81 -38.79 16.44
C SER A 246 -10.08 -39.59 16.17
N THR A 247 -10.78 -40.07 17.19
CA THR A 247 -11.92 -40.98 17.01
C THR A 247 -13.26 -40.27 16.94
N LEU A 248 -13.41 -39.14 17.64
CA LEU A 248 -14.61 -38.30 17.63
C LEU A 248 -14.22 -36.83 17.39
N PRO A 249 -15.07 -36.04 16.71
CA PRO A 249 -14.85 -34.61 16.59
C PRO A 249 -14.83 -33.96 17.98
N CYS A 250 -13.70 -33.37 18.35
CA CYS A 250 -13.55 -32.66 19.63
C CYS A 250 -13.96 -31.19 19.54
N ALA A 251 -13.91 -30.63 18.33
CA ALA A 251 -14.22 -29.24 18.04
C ALA A 251 -15.30 -29.15 16.96
N THR A 252 -16.31 -28.33 17.21
CA THR A 252 -17.42 -28.08 16.27
C THR A 252 -17.85 -26.64 16.38
N GLY A 253 -18.53 -26.14 15.36
CA GLY A 253 -19.00 -24.77 15.43
C GLY A 253 -19.59 -24.24 14.15
N THR A 254 -19.78 -22.93 14.14
CA THR A 254 -20.35 -22.18 13.02
C THR A 254 -19.52 -20.95 12.73
N TYR A 255 -19.68 -20.42 11.52
CA TYR A 255 -19.14 -19.11 11.17
C TYR A 255 -20.16 -18.30 10.37
N ASP A 256 -20.04 -16.98 10.41
CA ASP A 256 -20.80 -16.08 9.54
C ASP A 256 -19.83 -15.15 8.85
N ASP A 257 -19.96 -15.01 7.53
CA ASP A 257 -19.15 -14.17 6.64
C ASP A 257 -19.98 -13.06 5.96
N ARG A 258 -21.30 -12.96 6.23
CA ARG A 258 -22.19 -11.97 5.58
C ARG A 258 -22.12 -10.59 6.21
N SER A 259 -21.82 -10.54 7.51
CA SER A 259 -21.91 -9.33 8.30
C SER A 259 -20.53 -8.92 8.82
N PHE A 260 -20.28 -9.09 10.11
CA PHE A 260 -18.91 -9.27 10.59
C PHE A 260 -18.52 -10.72 10.36
N LEU A 261 -17.24 -10.96 10.10
CA LEU A 261 -16.75 -12.33 10.11
C LEU A 261 -16.72 -12.81 11.56
N THR A 262 -17.53 -13.81 11.91
CA THR A 262 -17.58 -14.39 13.25
C THR A 262 -17.30 -15.87 13.22
N PHE A 263 -16.60 -16.39 14.22
CA PHE A 263 -16.46 -17.83 14.45
C PHE A 263 -16.90 -18.16 15.86
N ASP A 264 -17.82 -19.11 15.95
CA ASP A 264 -18.31 -19.68 17.20
C ASP A 264 -17.79 -21.11 17.30
N VAL A 265 -16.80 -21.31 18.16
CA VAL A 265 -16.02 -22.54 18.26
C VAL A 265 -16.29 -23.20 19.60
N SER A 266 -16.75 -24.44 19.59
CA SER A 266 -16.93 -25.27 20.77
C SER A 266 -15.89 -26.39 20.78
N VAL A 267 -14.98 -26.39 21.75
CA VAL A 267 -13.95 -27.43 21.94
C VAL A 267 -14.22 -28.15 23.25
N ASN A 268 -14.48 -29.46 23.20
CA ASN A 268 -14.79 -30.27 24.39
C ASN A 268 -15.87 -29.63 25.29
N GLY A 269 -16.86 -28.97 24.69
CA GLY A 269 -17.95 -28.27 25.37
C GLY A 269 -17.63 -26.83 25.83
N THR A 270 -16.39 -26.36 25.68
CA THR A 270 -16.00 -24.96 25.95
C THR A 270 -16.22 -24.12 24.71
N ARG A 271 -17.10 -23.13 24.81
CA ARG A 271 -17.46 -22.24 23.70
C ARG A 271 -16.63 -20.96 23.71
N THR A 272 -16.03 -20.61 22.59
CA THR A 272 -15.32 -19.36 22.33
C THR A 272 -15.94 -18.67 21.12
N LEU A 273 -16.15 -17.35 21.24
CA LEU A 273 -16.67 -16.54 20.15
C LEU A 273 -15.58 -15.55 19.72
N SER A 274 -15.37 -15.46 18.42
CA SER A 274 -14.48 -14.48 17.82
C SER A 274 -15.19 -13.69 16.73
N ARG A 275 -14.75 -12.45 16.53
CA ARG A 275 -15.34 -11.52 15.55
C ARG A 275 -14.29 -10.63 14.91
N SER A 276 -14.45 -10.33 13.63
CA SER A 276 -13.64 -9.35 12.93
C SER A 276 -13.89 -7.93 13.44
N LEU A 277 -12.85 -7.11 13.47
CA LEU A 277 -12.98 -5.70 13.84
C LEU A 277 -13.86 -4.92 12.84
N TYR A 278 -13.81 -5.30 11.57
CA TYR A 278 -14.50 -4.63 10.47
C TYR A 278 -15.53 -5.56 9.79
N LYS A 279 -16.67 -5.00 9.37
CA LYS A 279 -17.70 -5.71 8.58
C LYS A 279 -17.15 -6.17 7.23
N GLU A 280 -16.50 -5.24 6.53
CA GLU A 280 -15.74 -5.56 5.34
C GLU A 280 -14.46 -6.29 5.77
N TRP A 281 -14.49 -7.62 5.82
CA TRP A 281 -13.35 -8.46 6.16
C TRP A 281 -12.42 -8.71 4.96
N SER A 282 -12.87 -8.37 3.76
CA SER A 282 -12.05 -8.31 2.54
C SER A 282 -11.84 -6.86 2.10
N LYS A 283 -10.73 -6.61 1.40
CA LYS A 283 -10.45 -5.31 0.76
C LYS A 283 -10.08 -5.55 -0.70
N GLY A 284 -11.10 -5.53 -1.57
CA GLY A 284 -10.94 -5.96 -2.96
C GLY A 284 -10.73 -7.47 -3.02
N ASN A 285 -9.61 -7.92 -3.58
CA ASN A 285 -9.28 -9.34 -3.77
C ASN A 285 -8.23 -9.84 -2.75
N VAL A 286 -8.26 -9.33 -1.51
CA VAL A 286 -7.27 -9.65 -0.45
C VAL A 286 -7.95 -9.76 0.93
N VAL A 287 -7.49 -10.71 1.76
CA VAL A 287 -8.05 -11.04 3.09
C VAL A 287 -7.46 -9.95 3.98
N SER A 288 -8.32 -9.11 4.54
CA SER A 288 -7.90 -8.00 5.40
C SER A 288 -8.67 -8.09 6.71
N ILE A 289 -8.21 -8.96 7.60
CA ILE A 289 -8.88 -9.31 8.85
C ILE A 289 -7.99 -8.99 10.04
N ILE A 290 -8.58 -8.36 11.05
CA ILE A 290 -8.14 -8.48 12.44
C ILE A 290 -9.27 -9.19 13.18
N LEU A 291 -8.97 -10.33 13.79
CA LEU A 291 -9.93 -11.12 14.54
C LEU A 291 -9.66 -10.95 16.03
N TYR A 292 -10.73 -10.77 16.81
CA TYR A 292 -10.68 -10.60 18.25
C TYR A 292 -11.58 -11.62 18.94
N HIS A 293 -11.22 -12.00 20.17
CA HIS A 293 -12.14 -12.64 21.10
C HIS A 293 -13.30 -11.70 21.44
N VAL A 294 -14.48 -12.29 21.59
CA VAL A 294 -15.67 -11.61 22.06
C VAL A 294 -15.94 -12.07 23.49
N ASP A 295 -15.96 -11.13 24.43
CA ASP A 295 -16.38 -11.42 25.79
C ASP A 295 -17.88 -11.79 25.82
N ALA A 296 -18.20 -12.95 26.39
CA ALA A 296 -19.56 -13.47 26.40
C ALA A 296 -20.53 -12.62 27.24
N GLY A 297 -20.02 -11.93 28.27
CA GLY A 297 -20.84 -11.10 29.17
C GLY A 297 -21.18 -9.73 28.57
N SER A 298 -20.20 -9.05 27.99
CA SER A 298 -20.33 -7.67 27.50
C SER A 298 -20.50 -7.55 25.98
N GLY A 299 -20.15 -8.59 25.21
CA GLY A 299 -20.07 -8.53 23.74
C GLY A 299 -18.93 -7.65 23.22
N ALA A 300 -18.03 -7.19 24.11
CA ALA A 300 -16.87 -6.37 23.76
C ALA A 300 -15.78 -7.21 23.09
N LEU A 301 -14.98 -6.56 22.23
CA LEU A 301 -13.76 -7.16 21.69
C LEU A 301 -12.64 -7.01 22.72
N THR A 302 -11.99 -8.10 23.09
CA THR A 302 -10.99 -8.12 24.17
C THR A 302 -9.57 -8.30 23.63
N GLU A 303 -9.24 -9.50 23.18
CA GLU A 303 -7.89 -9.89 22.78
C GLU A 303 -7.82 -10.21 21.29
N ARG A 304 -6.74 -9.77 20.63
CA ARG A 304 -6.52 -10.05 19.21
C ARG A 304 -6.09 -11.51 19.06
N ILE A 305 -6.79 -12.27 18.24
CA ILE A 305 -6.47 -13.67 17.91
C ILE A 305 -5.48 -13.73 16.77
N LEU A 306 -5.70 -12.90 15.74
CA LEU A 306 -4.86 -12.86 14.55
C LEU A 306 -5.04 -11.56 13.77
N GLN A 307 -4.08 -11.30 12.89
CA GLN A 307 -4.14 -10.20 11.94
C GLN A 307 -3.47 -10.58 10.61
N THR A 308 -4.12 -10.30 9.50
CA THR A 308 -3.51 -10.48 8.17
C THR A 308 -2.60 -9.32 7.78
N SER A 309 -1.55 -9.60 7.01
CA SER A 309 -0.68 -8.58 6.42
C SER A 309 -1.29 -7.98 5.15
N GLY A 310 -0.67 -6.91 4.62
CA GLY A 310 -0.90 -6.48 3.24
C GLY A 310 -0.65 -7.63 2.25
N GLY A 311 -1.45 -7.70 1.18
CA GLY A 311 -1.47 -8.81 0.23
C GLY A 311 -0.23 -8.87 -0.67
N ASN A 312 0.29 -10.07 -0.89
CA ASN A 312 1.41 -10.35 -1.80
C ASN A 312 1.14 -11.63 -2.59
N CYS A 313 0.26 -11.59 -3.61
CA CYS A 313 -0.08 -12.74 -4.43
C CYS A 313 1.17 -13.52 -4.91
N PRO A 314 1.25 -14.86 -4.71
CA PRO A 314 0.20 -15.78 -4.24
C PRO A 314 0.07 -15.94 -2.72
N ASN A 315 0.89 -15.23 -1.94
CA ASN A 315 1.10 -15.46 -0.52
C ASN A 315 0.40 -14.42 0.37
N LEU A 316 -0.07 -14.87 1.53
CA LEU A 316 -0.62 -14.00 2.57
C LEU A 316 0.02 -14.37 3.92
N LYS A 317 0.60 -13.39 4.62
CA LYS A 317 1.05 -13.60 5.99
C LYS A 317 -0.09 -13.33 6.97
N VAL A 318 -0.20 -14.17 7.98
CA VAL A 318 -1.09 -13.97 9.12
C VAL A 318 -0.24 -13.98 10.39
N CYS A 319 -0.39 -12.94 11.20
CA CYS A 319 0.36 -12.74 12.42
C CYS A 319 -0.49 -13.22 13.60
N LEU A 320 0.08 -14.10 14.42
CA LEU A 320 -0.55 -14.63 15.62
C LEU A 320 0.19 -14.05 16.85
N PRO A 321 -0.46 -13.21 17.66
CA PRO A 321 0.12 -12.75 18.92
C PRO A 321 0.26 -13.92 19.89
N ARG A 322 1.14 -13.76 20.88
CA ARG A 322 1.24 -14.73 21.96
C ARG A 322 0.03 -14.60 22.86
N ASP A 323 -0.71 -15.69 23.04
CA ASP A 323 -1.76 -15.76 24.05
C ASP A 323 -1.10 -15.65 25.45
N VAL A 324 -1.44 -14.59 26.18
CA VAL A 324 -0.92 -14.34 27.53
C VAL A 324 -1.56 -15.23 28.58
N ALA A 325 -2.77 -15.73 28.33
CA ALA A 325 -3.48 -16.66 29.20
C ALA A 325 -3.03 -18.11 28.97
N ARG A 326 -2.60 -18.46 27.75
CA ARG A 326 -2.18 -19.82 27.36
C ARG A 326 -0.70 -19.89 26.97
N LEU A 327 0.15 -20.16 27.98
CA LEU A 327 1.61 -20.24 27.82
C LEU A 327 2.15 -21.65 27.48
N ASP A 328 1.27 -22.61 27.22
CA ASP A 328 1.60 -24.02 26.96
C ASP A 328 2.21 -24.28 25.57
N GLY A 329 2.30 -23.24 24.72
CA GLY A 329 2.81 -23.35 23.36
C GLY A 329 1.81 -23.97 22.38
N VAL A 330 0.55 -24.13 22.76
CA VAL A 330 -0.48 -24.70 21.88
C VAL A 330 -1.16 -23.59 21.08
N ILE A 331 -1.23 -23.75 19.76
CA ILE A 331 -2.08 -22.91 18.91
C ILE A 331 -3.51 -23.43 19.00
N ALA A 332 -4.36 -22.66 19.66
CA ALA A 332 -5.72 -23.04 20.00
C ALA A 332 -6.64 -23.18 18.79
N ALA A 333 -7.69 -23.98 18.93
CA ALA A 333 -8.69 -24.25 17.90
C ALA A 333 -9.35 -22.97 17.34
N GLU A 334 -9.66 -22.00 18.20
CA GLU A 334 -10.24 -20.72 17.82
C GLU A 334 -9.32 -19.86 16.93
N THR A 335 -8.02 -20.19 16.88
CA THR A 335 -7.06 -19.59 15.94
C THR A 335 -6.94 -20.41 14.66
N LEU A 336 -6.90 -21.75 14.78
CA LEU A 336 -6.74 -22.65 13.63
C LEU A 336 -7.97 -22.68 12.71
N VAL A 337 -9.18 -22.63 13.26
CA VAL A 337 -10.44 -22.66 12.50
C VAL A 337 -10.58 -21.44 11.57
N PRO A 338 -10.32 -20.20 11.99
CA PRO A 338 -10.30 -19.08 11.05
C PRO A 338 -9.26 -19.23 9.93
N LEU A 339 -8.08 -19.82 10.21
CA LEU A 339 -7.00 -19.94 9.23
C LEU A 339 -7.37 -20.86 8.07
N GLY A 340 -8.06 -21.99 8.32
CA GLY A 340 -8.53 -22.87 7.24
C GLY A 340 -9.53 -22.17 6.31
N TRP A 341 -10.47 -21.41 6.87
CA TRP A 341 -11.39 -20.59 6.08
C TRP A 341 -10.66 -19.48 5.31
N MET A 342 -9.67 -18.82 5.91
CA MET A 342 -8.85 -17.81 5.23
C MET A 342 -8.03 -18.39 4.09
N LEU A 343 -7.51 -19.61 4.24
CA LEU A 343 -6.78 -20.31 3.19
C LEU A 343 -7.67 -20.59 1.98
N HIS A 344 -8.92 -21.00 2.22
CA HIS A 344 -9.92 -21.18 1.16
C HIS A 344 -10.22 -19.85 0.42
N GLN A 345 -10.39 -18.75 1.14
CA GLN A 345 -10.56 -17.43 0.50
C GLN A 345 -9.31 -17.01 -0.29
N GLN A 346 -8.12 -17.25 0.28
CA GLN A 346 -6.85 -16.95 -0.35
C GLN A 346 -6.64 -17.77 -1.63
N SER A 347 -7.09 -19.03 -1.68
CA SER A 347 -6.96 -19.86 -2.88
C SER A 347 -7.78 -19.31 -4.05
N ILE A 348 -9.04 -18.92 -3.79
CA ILE A 348 -9.92 -18.32 -4.81
C ILE A 348 -9.28 -17.08 -5.42
N TRP A 349 -8.67 -16.22 -4.59
CA TRP A 349 -8.03 -15.02 -5.11
C TRP A 349 -6.69 -15.28 -5.76
N THR A 350 -5.94 -16.26 -5.29
CA THR A 350 -4.65 -16.62 -5.87
C THR A 350 -4.81 -17.06 -7.32
N GLU A 351 -5.83 -17.87 -7.61
CA GLU A 351 -6.21 -18.21 -8.98
C GLU A 351 -6.48 -16.94 -9.81
N GLY A 352 -7.27 -16.01 -9.29
CA GLY A 352 -7.62 -14.76 -9.98
C GLY A 352 -6.42 -13.84 -10.25
N CYS A 353 -5.49 -13.69 -9.31
CA CYS A 353 -4.32 -12.80 -9.47
C CYS A 353 -3.15 -13.44 -10.22
N THR A 354 -3.12 -14.77 -10.34
CA THR A 354 -2.12 -15.50 -11.13
C THR A 354 -2.61 -15.85 -12.54
N ARG A 355 -3.90 -15.67 -12.83
CA ARG A 355 -4.44 -15.82 -14.18
C ARG A 355 -3.75 -14.83 -15.15
N PRO A 356 -3.22 -15.29 -16.29
CA PRO A 356 -2.69 -14.41 -17.32
C PRO A 356 -3.78 -13.43 -17.78
N SER A 357 -3.47 -12.13 -17.85
CA SER A 357 -4.37 -11.19 -18.49
C SER A 357 -4.46 -11.54 -19.97
N THR A 358 -5.61 -11.99 -20.44
CA THR A 358 -5.90 -12.07 -21.88
C THR A 358 -5.88 -10.64 -22.42
N GLY A 359 -4.80 -10.28 -23.10
CA GLY A 359 -4.65 -8.99 -23.78
C GLY A 359 -5.58 -8.85 -24.96
#